data_AF-A0A2A8SBE4-F1
#
_entry.id   AF-A0A2A8SBE4-F1
#
_cell.length_a   1.000
_cell.length_b   1.000
_cell.length_c   1.000
_cell.angle_alpha   90.00
_cell.angle_beta   90.00
_cell.angle_gamma   90.00
#
_symmetry.space_group_name_H-M   'P 1'
#
loop_
_entity.id
_entity.type
_entity.pdbx_description
1 polymer ?
#
loop_
_entity_poly.entity_id
_entity_poly.type
_entity_poly.pdbx_seq_one_letter_code
_entity_poly.pdbx_strand_id
1 'polypeptide(L)'
;MKASTKNYVFLHAAFFLYSIIMVYMKWAAKFSVTSISFFLAYMGLIILLFGYAIIWQQVIKHFEISKAYSHRGIIILWGLLWSVVFFGDVIKWNNLLGAAIIIIGIVVVTRDE
;
A
#
# COMPACT_ATOMS: atom_id res chain seq x y z
N MET A 1 18.30 2.14 -17.52
CA MET A 1 17.55 3.32 -17.99
C MET A 1 17.27 4.22 -16.80
N LYS A 2 17.56 5.53 -16.86
CA LYS A 2 17.12 6.47 -15.82
C LYS A 2 15.59 6.50 -15.81
N ALA A 3 14.97 6.35 -14.64
CA ALA A 3 13.52 6.40 -14.51
C ALA A 3 13.02 7.80 -14.91
N SER A 4 12.05 7.84 -15.84
CA SER A 4 11.38 9.07 -16.24
C SER A 4 10.36 9.49 -15.19
N THR A 5 9.99 10.77 -15.13
CA THR A 5 8.91 11.31 -14.28
C THR A 5 7.62 10.49 -14.42
N LYS A 6 7.30 10.03 -15.64
CA LYS A 6 6.15 9.15 -15.91
C LYS A 6 6.21 7.84 -15.10
N ASN A 7 7.40 7.28 -14.91
CA ASN A 7 7.57 6.02 -14.18
C ASN A 7 7.31 6.23 -12.68
N TYR A 8 7.73 7.38 -12.12
CA TYR A 8 7.44 7.72 -10.72
C TYR A 8 5.95 7.95 -10.49
N VAL A 9 5.25 8.57 -11.44
CA VAL A 9 3.78 8.67 -11.38
C VAL A 9 3.14 7.28 -11.36
N PHE A 10 3.60 6.36 -12.21
CA PHE A 10 3.13 4.97 -12.20
C PHE A 10 3.42 4.24 -10.88
N LEU A 11 4.59 4.45 -10.29
CA LEU A 11 4.98 3.91 -8.98
C LEU A 11 4.03 4.40 -7.88
N HIS A 12 3.77 5.71 -7.82
CA HIS A 12 2.85 6.27 -6.83
C HIS A 12 1.40 5.87 -7.07
N ALA A 13 0.96 5.74 -8.32
CA ALA A 13 -0.35 5.19 -8.65
C ALA A 13 -0.49 3.73 -8.17
N ALA A 14 0.56 2.91 -8.31
CA ALA A 14 0.57 1.55 -7.79
C ALA A 14 0.42 1.54 -6.26
N PHE A 15 1.19 2.37 -5.54
CA PHE A 15 1.07 2.50 -4.08
C PHE A 15 -0.28 3.04 -3.63
N PHE A 16 -0.85 3.98 -4.37
CA PHE A 16 -2.19 4.48 -4.10
C PHE A 16 -3.25 3.39 -4.26
N LEU A 17 -3.22 2.63 -5.37
CA LEU A 17 -4.10 1.48 -5.58
C LEU A 17 -3.93 0.45 -4.46
N TYR A 18 -2.69 0.13 -4.08
CA TYR A 18 -2.42 -0.78 -2.96
C TYR A 18 -3.02 -0.27 -1.64
N SER A 19 -3.00 1.04 -1.40
CA SER A 19 -3.63 1.61 -0.21
C SER A 19 -5.14 1.43 -0.19
N ILE A 20 -5.81 1.53 -1.34
CA ILE A 20 -7.25 1.25 -1.47
C ILE A 20 -7.52 -0.24 -1.23
N ILE A 21 -6.66 -1.12 -1.74
CA ILE A 21 -6.75 -2.57 -1.50
C ILE A 21 -6.69 -2.87 0.01
N MET A 22 -5.82 -2.20 0.77
CA MET A 22 -5.77 -2.37 2.23
C MET A 22 -7.07 -1.94 2.92
N VAL A 23 -7.68 -0.84 2.47
CA VAL A 23 -9.01 -0.40 2.97
C VAL A 23 -10.06 -1.45 2.67
N TYR A 24 -10.09 -1.93 1.43
CA TYR A 24 -11.03 -2.97 1.01
C TYR A 24 -10.85 -4.26 1.83
N MET A 25 -9.60 -4.66 2.08
CA MET A 25 -9.27 -5.83 2.91
C MET A 25 -9.77 -5.67 4.35
N LYS A 26 -9.55 -4.49 4.97
CA LYS A 26 -10.05 -4.21 6.32
C LYS A 26 -11.58 -4.17 6.39
N TRP A 27 -12.25 -3.68 5.34
CA TRP A 27 -13.71 -3.76 5.21
C TRP A 27 -14.19 -5.20 5.06
N ALA A 28 -13.57 -5.99 4.18
CA ALA A 28 -13.92 -7.39 3.95
C ALA A 28 -13.75 -8.25 5.20
N ALA A 29 -12.77 -7.93 6.05
CA ALA A 29 -12.53 -8.59 7.33
C ALA A 29 -13.67 -8.41 8.36
N LYS A 30 -14.64 -7.52 8.12
CA LYS A 30 -15.83 -7.36 8.98
C LYS A 30 -16.87 -8.46 8.78
N PHE A 31 -16.84 -9.18 7.65
CA PHE A 31 -17.76 -10.27 7.37
C PHE A 31 -17.33 -11.55 8.07
N SER A 32 -18.29 -12.38 8.48
CA SER A 32 -18.01 -13.74 8.95
C SER A 32 -17.43 -14.58 7.82
N VAL A 33 -16.37 -15.34 8.09
CA VAL A 33 -15.67 -16.20 7.12
C VAL A 33 -16.60 -17.21 6.44
N THR A 34 -17.67 -17.63 7.11
CA THR A 34 -18.65 -18.58 6.57
C THR A 34 -19.74 -17.93 5.72
N SER A 35 -19.79 -16.60 5.66
CA SER A 35 -20.84 -15.87 4.95
C SER A 35 -20.57 -15.79 3.44
N ILE A 36 -21.64 -15.87 2.64
CA ILE A 36 -21.54 -15.66 1.18
C ILE A 36 -20.96 -14.28 0.84
N SER A 37 -21.28 -13.26 1.65
CA SER A 37 -20.76 -11.90 1.51
C SER A 37 -19.24 -11.85 1.68
N PHE A 38 -18.67 -12.64 2.59
CA PHE A 38 -17.22 -12.77 2.73
C PHE A 38 -16.59 -13.34 1.47
N PHE A 39 -17.15 -14.42 0.90
CA PHE A 39 -16.61 -15.02 -0.33
C PHE A 39 -16.67 -14.05 -1.52
N LEU A 40 -17.77 -13.31 -1.68
CA LEU A 40 -17.90 -12.29 -2.72
C LEU A 40 -16.92 -11.14 -2.53
N ALA A 41 -16.79 -10.63 -1.30
CA ALA A 41 -15.82 -9.59 -0.98
C ALA A 41 -14.38 -10.09 -1.24
N TYR A 42 -14.06 -11.30 -0.80
CA TYR A 42 -12.75 -11.90 -1.01
C TYR A 42 -12.42 -12.10 -2.50
N MET A 43 -13.39 -12.53 -3.31
CA MET A 43 -13.22 -12.61 -4.76
C MET A 43 -12.93 -11.23 -5.37
N GLY A 44 -13.64 -10.19 -4.94
CA GLY A 44 -13.37 -8.80 -5.32
C GLY A 44 -11.95 -8.37 -4.95
N LEU A 45 -11.48 -8.73 -3.74
CA LEU A 45 -10.12 -8.47 -3.29
C LEU A 45 -9.08 -9.15 -4.18
N ILE A 46 -9.30 -10.40 -4.59
CA ILE A 46 -8.41 -11.12 -5.52
C ILE A 46 -8.31 -10.38 -6.86
N ILE A 47 -9.44 -9.94 -7.42
CA ILE A 47 -9.47 -9.20 -8.69
C ILE A 47 -8.67 -7.88 -8.57
N LEU A 48 -8.85 -7.16 -7.47
CA LEU A 48 -8.08 -5.93 -7.21
C LEU A 48 -6.58 -6.21 -7.09
N LEU A 49 -6.19 -7.28 -6.38
CA LEU A 49 -4.80 -7.70 -6.26
C LEU A 49 -4.20 -8.13 -7.59
N PHE A 50 -4.98 -8.80 -8.44
CA PHE A 50 -4.55 -9.15 -9.79
C PHE A 50 -4.28 -7.91 -10.65
N GLY A 51 -5.19 -6.92 -10.61
CA GLY A 51 -4.97 -5.63 -11.27
C GLY A 51 -3.72 -4.90 -10.75
N TYR A 52 -3.54 -4.87 -9.42
CA TYR A 52 -2.32 -4.32 -8.82
C TYR A 52 -1.07 -5.06 -9.27
N ALA A 53 -1.09 -6.39 -9.34
CA ALA A 53 0.06 -7.19 -9.78
C ALA A 53 0.50 -6.83 -11.21
N ILE A 54 -0.44 -6.59 -12.13
CA ILE A 54 -0.15 -6.14 -13.49
C ILE A 54 0.57 -4.78 -13.48
N ILE A 55 0.05 -3.81 -12.72
CA ILE A 55 0.66 -2.47 -12.61
C ILE A 55 2.05 -2.57 -11.97
N TRP A 56 2.17 -3.36 -10.90
CA TRP A 56 3.44 -3.57 -10.20
C TRP A 56 4.49 -4.20 -11.12
N GLN A 57 4.09 -5.16 -11.95
CA GLN A 57 4.96 -5.76 -12.95
C GLN A 57 5.50 -4.72 -13.96
N GLN A 58 4.73 -3.68 -14.27
CA GLN A 58 5.20 -2.58 -15.13
C GLN A 58 6.16 -1.66 -14.40
N VAL A 59 5.94 -1.41 -13.12
CA VAL A 59 6.83 -0.59 -12.28
C VAL A 59 8.22 -1.23 -12.19
N ILE A 60 8.31 -2.51 -11.83
CA ILE A 60 9.61 -3.18 -11.63
C ILE A 60 10.44 -3.33 -12.91
N LYS A 61 9.82 -3.21 -14.10
CA LYS A 61 10.57 -3.19 -15.38
C LYS A 61 11.41 -1.92 -15.55
N HIS A 62 11.06 -0.84 -14.85
CA HIS A 62 11.67 0.48 -15.03
C HIS A 62 12.46 0.97 -13.81
N PHE A 63 12.37 0.26 -12.68
CA PHE A 63 13.04 0.61 -11.43
C PHE A 63 13.84 -0.56 -10.89
N GLU A 64 14.99 -0.26 -10.30
CA GLU A 64 15.61 -1.19 -9.36
C GLU A 64 14.68 -1.38 -8.16
N ILE A 65 14.56 -2.62 -7.72
CA ILE A 65 13.62 -3.03 -6.66
C ILE A 65 13.87 -2.22 -5.38
N SER A 66 15.15 -2.06 -4.99
CA SER A 66 15.59 -1.21 -3.89
C SER A 66 15.03 0.22 -3.98
N LYS A 67 15.27 0.90 -5.12
CA LYS A 67 14.79 2.27 -5.35
C LYS A 67 13.27 2.36 -5.28
N ALA A 68 12.52 1.41 -5.84
CA ALA A 68 11.07 1.40 -5.72
C ALA A 68 10.62 1.24 -4.25
N TYR A 69 11.28 0.36 -3.50
CA TYR A 69 10.93 0.10 -2.09
C TYR A 69 11.26 1.26 -1.15
N SER A 70 12.22 2.11 -1.48
CA SER A 70 12.50 3.33 -0.71
C SER A 70 11.28 4.25 -0.57
N HIS A 71 10.45 4.30 -1.61
CA HIS A 71 9.24 5.12 -1.63
C HIS A 71 8.05 4.44 -0.94
N ARG A 72 8.18 3.17 -0.53
CA ARG A 72 7.08 2.38 0.06
C ARG A 72 6.57 2.95 1.38
N GLY A 73 7.36 3.78 2.07
CA GLY A 73 6.93 4.49 3.28
C GLY A 73 5.62 5.28 3.10
N ILE A 74 5.32 5.74 1.87
CA ILE A 74 4.07 6.44 1.57
C ILE A 74 2.81 5.58 1.83
N ILE A 75 2.91 4.25 1.72
CA ILE A 75 1.80 3.33 1.98
C ILE A 75 1.35 3.40 3.45
N ILE A 76 2.29 3.62 4.37
CA ILE A 76 2.01 3.75 5.80
C ILE A 76 1.19 5.01 6.06
N LEU A 77 1.56 6.12 5.40
CA LEU A 77 0.83 7.39 5.51
C LEU A 77 -0.59 7.26 4.96
N TRP A 78 -0.76 6.63 3.80
CA TRP A 78 -2.09 6.31 3.28
C TRP A 78 -2.88 5.40 4.22
N GLY A 79 -2.24 4.39 4.81
CA GLY A 79 -2.88 3.50 5.78
C GLY A 79 -3.44 4.25 6.99
N LEU A 80 -2.66 5.16 7.58
CA LEU A 80 -3.11 6.01 8.68
C LEU A 80 -4.27 6.92 8.26
N LEU A 81 -4.13 7.60 7.12
CA LEU A 81 -5.17 8.49 6.60
C LEU A 81 -6.49 7.75 6.39
N TRP A 82 -6.45 6.59 5.72
CA TRP A 82 -7.64 5.80 5.45
C TRP A 82 -8.25 5.18 6.71
N SER A 83 -7.44 4.88 7.73
CA SER A 83 -7.95 4.44 9.03
C SER A 83 -8.90 5.46 9.65
N VAL A 84 -8.56 6.74 9.57
CA VAL A 84 -9.42 7.83 10.05
C VAL A 84 -10.63 7.99 9.14
N VAL A 85 -10.41 8.12 7.83
CA VAL A 85 -11.45 8.49 6.85
C VAL A 85 -12.54 7.42 6.74
N PHE A 86 -12.17 6.14 6.66
CA PHE A 86 -13.12 5.05 6.38
C PHE A 86 -13.54 4.25 7.61
N PHE A 87 -12.77 4.31 8.70
CA PHE A 87 -13.03 3.50 9.89
C PHE A 87 -13.24 4.34 11.16
N GLY A 88 -13.03 5.66 11.10
CA GLY A 88 -13.20 6.54 12.26
C GLY A 88 -12.16 6.27 13.37
N ASP A 89 -11.04 5.63 13.03
CA ASP A 89 -10.01 5.35 14.02
C ASP A 89 -9.34 6.66 14.48
N VAL A 90 -9.06 6.76 15.78
CA VAL A 90 -8.31 7.89 16.35
C VAL A 90 -6.81 7.59 16.23
N ILE A 91 -6.08 8.40 15.46
CA ILE A 91 -4.62 8.32 15.40
C ILE A 91 -4.06 8.81 16.74
N LYS A 92 -3.45 7.89 17.50
CA LYS A 92 -2.75 8.22 18.74
C LYS A 92 -1.30 8.60 18.45
N TRP A 93 -0.66 9.28 19.40
CA TRP A 93 0.75 9.67 19.29
C TRP A 93 1.68 8.49 19.00
N ASN A 94 1.41 7.32 19.60
CA ASN A 94 2.21 6.12 19.36
C ASN A 94 2.07 5.56 17.93
N ASN A 95 0.94 5.77 17.24
CA ASN A 95 0.80 5.41 15.82
C ASN A 95 1.72 6.28 14.95
N LEU A 96 1.80 7.58 15.25
CA LEU A 96 2.68 8.52 14.55
C LEU A 96 4.15 8.19 14.81
N LEU A 97 4.50 7.90 16.07
CA LEU A 97 5.86 7.49 16.45
C LEU A 97 6.25 6.19 15.74
N GLY A 98 5.38 5.18 15.73
CA GLY A 98 5.61 3.93 15.02
C GLY A 98 5.80 4.14 13.51
N ALA A 99 4.97 4.97 12.89
CA ALA A 99 5.12 5.31 11.48
C ALA A 99 6.45 6.02 11.18
N ALA A 100 6.88 6.95 12.03
CA ALA A 100 8.16 7.64 11.91
C ALA A 100 9.34 6.65 11.99
N ILE A 101 9.31 5.72 12.96
CA ILE A 101 10.35 4.69 13.11
C ILE A 101 10.44 3.82 11.86
N ILE A 102 9.30 3.37 11.31
CA ILE A 102 9.29 2.53 10.10
C ILE A 102 9.85 3.31 8.90
N ILE A 103 9.45 4.58 8.72
CA ILE A 103 9.96 5.41 7.61
C ILE A 103 11.47 5.62 7.74
N ILE A 104 11.98 5.90 8.95
CA ILE A 104 13.42 6.01 9.20
C ILE A 104 14.12 4.70 8.84
N GLY A 105 13.59 3.55 9.26
CA GLY A 105 14.15 2.24 8.92
C GLY A 105 14.24 2.01 7.41
N ILE A 106 13.19 2.36 6.66
CA ILE A 106 13.19 2.26 5.18
C ILE A 106 14.29 3.15 4.59
N VAL A 107 14.43 4.39 5.07
CA VAL A 107 15.44 5.33 4.58
C VAL A 107 16.87 4.84 4.88
N VAL A 108 17.11 4.30 6.08
CA VAL A 108 18.42 3.74 6.45
C VAL A 108 18.78 2.58 5.53
N VAL A 109 17.90 1.58 5.40
CA VAL A 109 18.15 0.42 4.53
C VAL A 109 18.36 0.83 3.08
N THR A 110 17.61 1.82 2.59
CA THR A 110 17.79 2.30 1.20
C THR A 110 19.13 3.02 1.00
N ARG A 111 19.64 3.75 2.01
CA ARG A 111 20.90 4.49 1.88
C ARG A 111 22.13 3.60 1.87
N ASP A 112 22.02 2.44 2.51
CA ASP A 112 23.09 1.44 2.59
C ASP A 112 23.13 0.51 1.37
N GLU A 113 22.17 0.63 0.44
CA GLU A 113 22.09 -0.07 -0.87
C GLU A 113 22.54 0.82 -2.04
#